data_AF-A0AA38Y7I4-F1
#
_entry.id   AF-A0AA38Y7I4-F1
#
_cell.length_a   1.000
_cell.length_b   1.000
_cell.length_c   1.000
_cell.angle_alpha   90.00
_cell.angle_beta   90.00
_cell.angle_gamma   90.00
#
_symmetry.space_group_name_H-M   'P 1'
#
loop_
_entity.id
_entity.type
_entity.pdbx_description
1 polymer ?
#
loop_
_entity_poly.entity_id
_entity_poly.type
_entity_poly.pdbx_seq_one_letter_code
_entity_poly.pdbx_strand_id
1 'polypeptide(L)'
;MKTSTAVLSLSLAVSAFAQVQPAGVTQPIVEKCGSNGSVVCVNKYSAVLPYHFNRSISNNKADYDYRNTSVGNASTWDLLGPADFVVFDRERGLQYLGDSPSYEFMFPVSSAVHEAPIYAPKQNLLFISQLAPPTGVLPQLVVDLNQNPPTLSNYTPNPPIYAPNGGTFRNGELLFAASGGIDELGGIEQRVSLRTVDPATNKSTVLLNNYFGFYFNNMDDVVVHPTTRDIFFTDPDYSYFNALTDTAPQLPAASYRFDPATGAVFLIDDTLMQPNGIAFSPDGQTLYISDTGAVYGTIAPGYGGDGTQFNTTAPRTIYAFDVTNNGTRVSNKRSFYLAQDWVPDGLKVSKEGLVLTGSGHGVDVIDDVGQLIMRIQTNYTVQNFAWTGENLSTLWLMGNNGISKVEWNITGQTLV
;
A
#
# COMPACT_ATOMS: atom_id res chain seq x y z
N MET A 1 -16.36 -77.77 28.20
CA MET A 1 -16.36 -76.88 27.02
C MET A 1 -15.80 -75.52 27.43
N LYS A 2 -14.53 -75.24 27.10
CA LYS A 2 -13.94 -73.91 27.17
C LYS A 2 -13.47 -73.57 25.75
N THR A 3 -14.28 -72.84 25.01
CA THR A 3 -13.94 -72.31 23.69
C THR A 3 -13.14 -71.03 23.88
N SER A 4 -11.85 -71.09 23.54
CA SER A 4 -10.95 -69.93 23.52
C SER A 4 -11.15 -69.22 22.19
N THR A 5 -11.70 -68.01 22.22
CA THR A 5 -11.85 -67.16 21.03
C THR A 5 -10.59 -66.31 20.92
N ALA A 6 -9.67 -66.71 20.04
CA ALA A 6 -8.50 -65.90 19.69
C ALA A 6 -8.97 -64.70 18.85
N VAL A 7 -8.83 -63.50 19.40
CA VAL A 7 -9.02 -62.25 18.65
C VAL A 7 -7.76 -62.03 17.82
N LEU A 8 -7.86 -62.26 16.50
CA LEU A 8 -6.83 -61.88 15.55
C LEU A 8 -6.87 -60.36 15.38
N SER A 9 -5.94 -59.64 16.00
CA SER A 9 -5.70 -58.22 15.73
C SER A 9 -5.04 -58.07 14.36
N LEU A 10 -5.83 -57.74 13.35
CA LEU A 10 -5.34 -57.37 12.02
C LEU A 10 -4.76 -55.94 12.10
N SER A 11 -3.44 -55.82 12.24
CA SER A 11 -2.74 -54.55 12.07
C SER A 11 -2.79 -54.17 10.59
N LEU A 12 -3.71 -53.27 10.21
CA LEU A 12 -3.61 -52.56 8.93
C LEU A 12 -2.37 -51.68 8.98
N ALA A 13 -1.27 -52.18 8.41
CA ALA A 13 -0.16 -51.32 8.01
C ALA A 13 -0.67 -50.44 6.86
N VAL A 14 -1.15 -49.24 7.19
CA VAL A 14 -1.35 -48.18 6.21
C VAL A 14 0.03 -47.81 5.70
N SER A 15 0.41 -48.37 4.57
CA SER A 15 1.55 -47.90 3.79
C SER A 15 1.15 -46.51 3.29
N ALA A 16 1.63 -45.47 3.98
CA ALA A 16 1.60 -44.13 3.44
C ALA A 16 2.48 -44.16 2.17
N PHE A 17 1.86 -44.30 1.01
CA PHE A 17 2.54 -44.08 -0.26
C PHE A 17 3.08 -42.65 -0.19
N ALA A 18 4.41 -42.49 -0.13
CA ALA A 18 5.05 -41.20 -0.24
C ALA A 18 4.54 -40.56 -1.53
N GLN A 19 3.72 -39.52 -1.42
CA GLN A 19 3.16 -38.85 -2.59
C GLN A 19 4.31 -38.34 -3.45
N VAL A 20 4.30 -38.74 -4.72
CA VAL A 20 5.33 -38.36 -5.68
C VAL A 20 5.25 -36.86 -5.88
N GLN A 21 6.30 -36.16 -5.47
CA GLN A 21 6.42 -34.72 -5.66
C GLN A 21 6.64 -34.41 -7.15
N PRO A 22 6.13 -33.26 -7.65
CA PRO A 22 6.40 -32.89 -9.03
C PRO A 22 7.91 -32.73 -9.25
N ALA A 23 8.40 -33.20 -10.40
CA ALA A 23 9.78 -32.98 -10.79
C ALA A 23 10.02 -31.46 -10.94
N GLY A 24 11.12 -30.95 -10.40
CA GLY A 24 11.49 -29.53 -10.46
C GLY A 24 11.22 -28.72 -9.19
N VAL A 25 10.58 -29.30 -8.15
CA VAL A 25 10.55 -28.68 -6.81
C VAL A 25 11.97 -28.45 -6.33
N THR A 26 12.28 -27.19 -5.97
CA THR A 26 13.58 -26.84 -5.39
C THR A 26 13.54 -27.11 -3.89
N GLN A 27 14.56 -27.79 -3.37
CA GLN A 27 14.68 -28.11 -1.94
C GLN A 27 16.00 -27.55 -1.39
N PRO A 28 15.96 -26.76 -0.29
CA PRO A 28 14.76 -26.28 0.39
C PRO A 28 13.95 -25.28 -0.46
N ILE A 29 12.63 -25.22 -0.28
CA ILE A 29 11.77 -24.23 -0.98
C ILE A 29 12.01 -22.83 -0.42
N VAL A 30 12.15 -22.75 0.90
CA VAL A 30 12.46 -21.52 1.64
C VAL A 30 13.64 -21.82 2.54
N GLU A 31 14.56 -20.88 2.71
CA GLU A 31 15.67 -21.04 3.64
C GLU A 31 16.03 -19.72 4.30
N LYS A 32 16.70 -19.78 5.46
CA LYS A 32 17.28 -18.58 6.07
C LYS A 32 18.45 -18.11 5.20
N CYS A 33 18.50 -16.82 4.90
CA CYS A 33 19.58 -16.28 4.07
C CYS A 33 20.18 -14.96 4.58
N GLY A 34 19.65 -14.39 5.67
CA GLY A 34 20.26 -13.25 6.38
C GLY A 34 21.06 -13.66 7.62
N SER A 35 21.83 -12.71 8.14
CA SER A 35 22.74 -12.88 9.28
C SER A 35 22.03 -13.01 10.64
N ASN A 36 20.83 -12.43 10.80
CA ASN A 36 20.09 -12.35 12.07
C ASN A 36 18.84 -13.27 12.11
N GLY A 37 18.62 -14.10 11.09
CA GLY A 37 17.47 -15.02 11.01
C GLY A 37 16.12 -14.39 10.69
N SER A 38 16.03 -13.06 10.56
CA SER A 38 14.81 -12.32 10.14
C SER A 38 14.58 -12.36 8.63
N VAL A 39 15.60 -12.71 7.85
CA VAL A 39 15.56 -12.76 6.39
C VAL A 39 15.53 -14.20 5.91
N VAL A 40 14.50 -14.51 5.12
CA VAL A 40 14.35 -15.80 4.44
C VAL A 40 14.31 -15.60 2.93
N CYS A 41 14.84 -16.56 2.19
CA CYS A 41 14.87 -16.57 0.74
C CYS A 41 13.95 -17.66 0.20
N VAL A 42 13.10 -17.31 -0.77
CA VAL A 42 12.24 -18.22 -1.51
C VAL A 42 12.98 -18.66 -2.77
N ASN A 43 13.40 -19.92 -2.81
CA ASN A 43 14.18 -20.43 -3.92
C ASN A 43 13.34 -20.55 -5.19
N LYS A 44 13.86 -19.98 -6.29
CA LYS A 44 13.20 -19.93 -7.61
C LYS A 44 11.74 -19.49 -7.52
N TYR A 45 11.44 -18.48 -6.70
CA TYR A 45 10.09 -17.92 -6.54
C TYR A 45 9.04 -18.95 -6.11
N SER A 46 9.46 -20.12 -5.60
CA SER A 46 8.59 -21.28 -5.36
C SER A 46 7.78 -21.69 -6.60
N ALA A 47 8.31 -21.47 -7.80
CA ALA A 47 7.61 -21.68 -9.07
C ALA A 47 7.07 -23.11 -9.25
N VAL A 48 7.66 -24.09 -8.57
CA VAL A 48 7.15 -25.47 -8.49
C VAL A 48 7.01 -25.85 -7.01
N LEU A 49 5.76 -25.97 -6.56
CA LEU A 49 5.42 -26.40 -5.21
C LEU A 49 5.07 -27.90 -5.16
N PRO A 50 5.33 -28.56 -4.02
CA PRO A 50 4.78 -29.87 -3.69
C PRO A 50 3.27 -30.00 -3.91
N TYR A 51 2.84 -31.15 -4.42
CA TYR A 51 1.41 -31.50 -4.34
C TYR A 51 1.06 -31.93 -2.91
N HIS A 52 -0.11 -31.61 -2.37
CA HIS A 52 -1.08 -30.61 -2.83
C HIS A 52 -0.78 -29.29 -2.11
N PHE A 53 -0.61 -28.20 -2.86
CA PHE A 53 -0.57 -26.85 -2.28
C PHE A 53 -1.92 -26.17 -2.44
N ASN A 54 -2.28 -25.31 -1.50
CA ASN A 54 -3.53 -24.54 -1.56
C ASN A 54 -3.39 -23.24 -0.77
N ARG A 55 -3.86 -22.13 -1.34
CA ARG A 55 -4.10 -20.90 -0.60
C ARG A 55 -5.60 -20.67 -0.58
N SER A 56 -6.20 -20.85 0.60
CA SER A 56 -7.64 -20.70 0.76
C SER A 56 -8.04 -19.24 0.57
N ILE A 57 -9.00 -19.00 -0.32
CA ILE A 57 -9.65 -17.70 -0.47
C ILE A 57 -11.02 -17.82 0.19
N SER A 58 -11.03 -17.88 1.51
CA SER A 58 -12.25 -18.06 2.28
C SER A 58 -12.80 -16.71 2.72
N ASN A 59 -13.88 -16.29 2.07
CA ASN A 59 -14.79 -15.17 2.40
C ASN A 59 -14.33 -13.73 2.07
N ASN A 60 -15.32 -12.86 1.90
CA ASN A 60 -15.26 -11.45 1.46
C ASN A 60 -14.41 -10.51 2.36
N LYS A 61 -13.55 -11.03 3.24
CA LYS A 61 -12.69 -10.27 4.16
C LYS A 61 -11.19 -10.39 3.88
N ALA A 62 -10.81 -11.06 2.79
CA ALA A 62 -9.54 -10.86 2.11
C ALA A 62 -8.25 -11.13 2.92
N ASP A 63 -8.24 -12.06 3.87
CA ASP A 63 -6.97 -12.51 4.48
C ASP A 63 -6.40 -13.74 3.75
N TYR A 64 -5.69 -13.50 2.65
CA TYR A 64 -5.03 -14.55 1.84
C TYR A 64 -3.52 -14.30 1.69
N ASP A 65 -2.87 -14.02 2.82
CA ASP A 65 -1.43 -13.86 2.95
C ASP A 65 -0.62 -14.99 2.28
N TYR A 66 0.48 -14.65 1.60
CA TYR A 66 1.39 -15.62 1.01
C TYR A 66 1.83 -16.72 1.99
N ARG A 67 2.07 -16.35 3.25
CA ARG A 67 2.45 -17.25 4.35
C ARG A 67 1.40 -18.34 4.62
N ASN A 68 0.13 -18.04 4.37
CA ASN A 68 -1.00 -18.95 4.65
C ASN A 68 -1.19 -20.01 3.55
N THR A 69 -0.31 -20.06 2.55
CA THR A 69 -0.32 -21.15 1.56
C THR A 69 0.03 -22.46 2.27
N SER A 70 -0.90 -23.41 2.27
CA SER A 70 -0.62 -24.78 2.70
C SER A 70 0.23 -25.45 1.63
N VAL A 71 1.38 -26.02 2.02
CA VAL A 71 2.27 -26.76 1.13
C VAL A 71 2.60 -28.11 1.76
N GLY A 72 2.11 -29.19 1.16
CA GLY A 72 2.32 -30.55 1.67
C GLY A 72 3.81 -30.93 1.77
N ASN A 73 4.23 -31.51 2.89
CA ASN A 73 5.59 -31.99 3.14
C ASN A 73 6.72 -30.94 2.95
N ALA A 74 6.42 -29.64 3.10
CA ALA A 74 7.39 -28.55 3.00
C ALA A 74 7.70 -27.95 4.38
N SER A 75 8.50 -28.65 5.20
CA SER A 75 8.86 -28.20 6.55
C SER A 75 9.57 -26.84 6.59
N THR A 76 10.18 -26.42 5.48
CA THR A 76 10.83 -25.12 5.39
C THR A 76 9.87 -23.96 5.12
N TRP A 77 8.63 -24.22 4.71
CA TRP A 77 7.63 -23.18 4.43
C TRP A 77 7.30 -22.36 5.69
N ASP A 78 7.31 -23.01 6.86
CA ASP A 78 7.05 -22.38 8.16
C ASP A 78 8.06 -21.28 8.52
N LEU A 79 9.22 -21.23 7.84
CA LEU A 79 10.19 -20.15 7.99
C LEU A 79 9.64 -18.77 7.56
N LEU A 80 8.60 -18.73 6.73
CA LEU A 80 7.96 -17.48 6.30
C LEU A 80 7.19 -16.79 7.43
N GLY A 81 6.63 -17.53 8.38
CA GLY A 81 5.79 -16.98 9.45
C GLY A 81 6.48 -15.90 10.29
N PRO A 82 7.66 -16.21 10.88
CA PRO A 82 8.39 -15.28 11.76
C PRO A 82 9.38 -14.37 11.04
N ALA A 83 9.43 -14.38 9.70
CA ALA A 83 10.37 -13.55 8.95
C ALA A 83 9.88 -12.11 8.85
N ASP A 84 10.80 -11.15 8.98
CA ASP A 84 10.54 -9.74 8.69
C ASP A 84 10.74 -9.44 7.20
N PHE A 85 11.63 -10.18 6.54
CA PHE A 85 11.97 -10.00 5.13
C PHE A 85 11.90 -11.32 4.38
N VAL A 86 11.12 -11.35 3.30
CA VAL A 86 11.02 -12.48 2.38
C VAL A 86 11.61 -12.08 1.04
N VAL A 87 12.74 -12.68 0.68
CA VAL A 87 13.52 -12.37 -0.51
C VAL A 87 13.22 -13.39 -1.61
N PHE A 88 12.86 -12.92 -2.80
CA PHE A 88 12.56 -13.77 -3.96
C PHE A 88 13.71 -13.76 -4.98
N ASP A 89 14.34 -12.60 -5.19
CA ASP A 89 15.62 -12.49 -5.89
C ASP A 89 16.75 -12.39 -4.86
N ARG A 90 17.52 -13.47 -4.68
CA ARG A 90 18.53 -13.55 -3.63
C ARG A 90 19.62 -12.49 -3.77
N GLU A 91 20.17 -12.32 -4.97
CA GLU A 91 21.33 -11.45 -5.18
C GLU A 91 20.93 -9.99 -4.97
N ARG A 92 19.87 -9.55 -5.65
CA ARG A 92 19.40 -8.17 -5.57
C ARG A 92 18.76 -7.88 -4.21
N GLY A 93 17.96 -8.79 -3.68
CA GLY A 93 17.30 -8.61 -2.38
C GLY A 93 18.29 -8.46 -1.24
N LEU A 94 19.33 -9.29 -1.16
CA LEU A 94 20.36 -9.16 -0.11
C LEU A 94 21.20 -7.90 -0.29
N GLN A 95 21.48 -7.48 -1.53
CA GLN A 95 22.16 -6.21 -1.79
C GLN A 95 21.35 -5.01 -1.27
N TYR A 96 20.05 -4.98 -1.53
CA TYR A 96 19.15 -3.90 -1.11
C TYR A 96 18.81 -3.91 0.38
N LEU A 97 18.83 -5.08 1.03
CA LEU A 97 18.71 -5.16 2.49
C LEU A 97 19.98 -4.68 3.21
N GLY A 98 21.15 -4.93 2.63
CA GLY A 98 22.43 -4.63 3.25
C GLY A 98 22.82 -5.61 4.37
N ASP A 99 23.84 -5.24 5.15
CA ASP A 99 24.47 -6.17 6.10
C ASP A 99 23.68 -6.35 7.41
N SER A 100 22.80 -5.41 7.74
CA SER A 100 22.07 -5.37 9.02
C SER A 100 20.67 -4.77 8.86
N PRO A 101 19.81 -5.37 8.00
CA PRO A 101 18.42 -4.91 7.88
C PRO A 101 17.69 -5.10 9.21
N SER A 102 16.78 -4.17 9.53
CA SER A 102 15.94 -4.26 10.72
C SER A 102 14.51 -3.82 10.44
N TYR A 103 13.58 -4.45 11.16
CA TYR A 103 12.19 -4.07 11.25
C TYR A 103 11.86 -3.86 12.74
N GLU A 104 11.18 -2.77 13.05
CA GLU A 104 10.78 -2.43 14.42
C GLU A 104 9.34 -1.93 14.41
N PHE A 105 8.47 -2.60 15.19
CA PHE A 105 7.13 -2.11 15.45
C PHE A 105 7.20 -0.94 16.45
N MET A 106 6.76 0.24 16.03
CA MET A 106 6.96 1.49 16.78
C MET A 106 5.74 1.86 17.62
N PHE A 107 4.56 1.88 17.00
CA PHE A 107 3.35 2.38 17.66
C PHE A 107 2.13 1.51 17.35
N PRO A 108 1.36 1.09 18.36
CA PRO A 108 0.00 0.63 18.15
C PRO A 108 -0.88 1.84 17.83
N VAL A 109 -1.65 1.72 16.75
CA VAL A 109 -2.68 2.71 16.39
C VAL A 109 -4.05 2.03 16.31
N SER A 110 -5.10 2.81 16.08
CA SER A 110 -6.45 2.26 15.96
C SER A 110 -6.60 1.37 14.71
N SER A 111 -7.73 0.70 14.58
CA SER A 111 -8.08 -0.01 13.34
C SER A 111 -8.52 0.94 12.22
N ALA A 112 -8.35 2.26 12.39
CA ALA A 112 -8.58 3.21 11.31
C ALA A 112 -7.63 2.96 10.13
N VAL A 113 -8.03 3.35 8.93
CA VAL A 113 -7.11 3.47 7.78
C VAL A 113 -6.14 4.61 8.06
N HIS A 114 -4.84 4.31 8.03
CA HIS A 114 -3.77 5.27 8.23
C HIS A 114 -3.00 5.44 6.91
N GLU A 115 -3.01 6.66 6.39
CA GLU A 115 -2.64 6.98 5.01
C GLU A 115 -1.79 8.28 4.96
N ALA A 116 -1.54 8.84 3.77
CA ALA A 116 -0.78 10.10 3.55
C ALA A 116 0.45 10.31 4.45
N PRO A 117 1.43 9.38 4.47
CA PRO A 117 2.66 9.65 5.15
C PRO A 117 3.44 10.75 4.43
N ILE A 118 3.58 11.91 5.07
CA ILE A 118 4.33 13.05 4.52
C ILE A 118 5.45 13.43 5.50
N TYR A 119 6.70 13.25 5.06
CA TYR A 119 7.87 13.69 5.82
C TYR A 119 8.17 15.17 5.55
N ALA A 120 8.21 15.98 6.62
CA ALA A 120 8.62 17.37 6.57
C ALA A 120 10.06 17.50 7.10
N PRO A 121 11.08 17.55 6.23
CA PRO A 121 12.49 17.42 6.63
C PRO A 121 12.98 18.57 7.51
N LYS A 122 12.48 19.80 7.33
CA LYS A 122 12.90 20.96 8.13
C LYS A 122 12.43 20.87 9.58
N GLN A 123 11.22 20.37 9.79
CA GLN A 123 10.64 20.15 11.12
C GLN A 123 11.07 18.80 11.71
N ASN A 124 11.56 17.90 10.84
CA ASN A 124 11.85 16.51 11.16
C ASN A 124 10.63 15.80 11.78
N LEU A 125 9.48 15.96 11.12
CA LEU A 125 8.20 15.40 11.52
C LEU A 125 7.64 14.54 10.38
N LEU A 126 7.02 13.41 10.72
CA LEU A 126 6.29 12.56 9.77
C LEU A 126 4.79 12.64 10.10
N PHE A 127 4.01 13.23 9.18
CA PHE A 127 2.56 13.37 9.29
C PHE A 127 1.87 12.16 8.67
N ILE A 128 0.73 11.74 9.24
CA ILE A 128 -0.03 10.55 8.84
C ILE A 128 -1.52 10.86 8.97
N SER A 129 -2.33 10.47 7.99
CA SER A 129 -3.79 10.66 8.04
C SER A 129 -4.53 9.53 8.77
N GLN A 130 -5.80 9.79 9.10
CA GLN A 130 -6.73 8.82 9.70
C GLN A 130 -8.11 9.01 9.06
N LEU A 131 -8.70 7.98 8.44
CA LEU A 131 -9.96 8.13 7.67
C LEU A 131 -11.21 7.54 8.33
N ALA A 132 -11.15 6.34 8.91
CA ALA A 132 -12.22 5.68 9.67
C ALA A 132 -11.80 4.24 10.00
N PRO A 133 -12.44 3.57 10.99
CA PRO A 133 -13.37 4.08 12.02
C PRO A 133 -12.65 4.62 13.28
N PRO A 134 -13.29 5.46 14.13
CA PRO A 134 -14.72 5.81 14.18
C PRO A 134 -15.14 6.89 13.17
N THR A 135 -16.45 7.05 12.99
CA THR A 135 -17.04 8.11 12.16
C THR A 135 -16.79 9.48 12.78
N GLY A 136 -16.42 10.46 11.96
CA GLY A 136 -16.22 11.84 12.39
C GLY A 136 -14.95 12.47 11.82
N VAL A 137 -14.64 13.69 12.26
CA VAL A 137 -13.36 14.32 11.96
C VAL A 137 -12.31 13.71 12.87
N LEU A 138 -11.47 12.85 12.32
CA LEU A 138 -10.32 12.30 13.03
C LEU A 138 -9.15 13.29 12.94
N PRO A 139 -8.44 13.55 14.05
CA PRO A 139 -7.16 14.26 13.96
C PRO A 139 -6.20 13.42 13.10
N GLN A 140 -5.24 14.08 12.47
CA GLN A 140 -4.10 13.41 11.86
C GLN A 140 -3.12 13.01 12.98
N LEU A 141 -2.14 12.20 12.66
CA LEU A 141 -1.05 11.85 13.57
C LEU A 141 0.24 12.50 13.09
N VAL A 142 1.14 12.76 14.04
CA VAL A 142 2.49 13.19 13.76
C VAL A 142 3.47 12.39 14.61
N VAL A 143 4.47 11.80 13.95
CA VAL A 143 5.65 11.23 14.60
C VAL A 143 6.70 12.31 14.71
N ASP A 144 7.09 12.65 15.94
CA ASP A 144 8.21 13.56 16.21
C ASP A 144 9.52 12.79 16.23
N LEU A 145 10.31 12.96 15.16
CA LEU A 145 11.59 12.29 14.97
C LEU A 145 12.75 13.04 15.64
N ASN A 146 12.47 14.14 16.35
CA ASN A 146 13.46 14.83 17.17
C ASN A 146 13.62 14.20 18.56
N GLN A 147 12.69 13.32 18.96
CA GLN A 147 12.75 12.59 20.22
C GLN A 147 13.45 11.24 20.04
N ASN A 148 14.06 10.74 21.12
CA ASN A 148 14.63 9.38 21.16
C ASN A 148 14.17 8.65 22.44
N PRO A 149 13.25 7.66 22.35
CA PRO A 149 12.59 7.19 21.13
C PRO A 149 11.64 8.25 20.52
N PRO A 150 11.31 8.16 19.22
CA PRO A 150 10.31 9.01 18.59
C PRO A 150 8.97 8.95 19.33
N THR A 151 8.20 10.04 19.29
CA THR A 151 6.88 10.11 19.93
C THR A 151 5.77 10.29 18.90
N LEU A 152 4.56 9.83 19.23
CA LEU A 152 3.37 9.94 18.40
C LEU A 152 2.35 10.86 19.09
N SER A 153 1.77 11.80 18.35
CA SER A 153 0.74 12.70 18.87
C SER A 153 -0.30 13.08 17.82
N ASN A 154 -1.43 13.63 18.26
CA ASN A 154 -2.46 14.14 17.38
C ASN A 154 -2.06 15.49 16.76
N TYR A 155 -2.45 15.69 15.52
CA TYR A 155 -2.23 16.91 14.75
C TYR A 155 -3.52 17.29 14.01
N THR A 156 -3.91 18.56 14.05
CA THR A 156 -5.08 19.05 13.31
C THR A 156 -4.69 20.35 12.62
N PRO A 157 -4.69 20.39 11.28
CA PRO A 157 -4.51 21.62 10.51
C PRO A 157 -5.54 22.69 10.86
N ASN A 158 -5.24 23.95 10.56
CA ASN A 158 -6.17 25.07 10.72
C ASN A 158 -6.37 25.84 9.38
N PRO A 159 -7.57 25.81 8.77
CA PRO A 159 -8.74 25.02 9.16
C PRO A 159 -8.48 23.49 9.12
N PRO A 160 -9.29 22.68 9.83
CA PRO A 160 -9.18 21.22 9.77
C PRO A 160 -9.38 20.68 8.35
N ILE A 161 -8.80 19.51 8.08
CA ILE A 161 -9.02 18.76 6.85
C ILE A 161 -9.84 17.53 7.20
N TYR A 162 -11.02 17.39 6.59
CA TYR A 162 -11.84 16.21 6.73
C TYR A 162 -11.36 15.09 5.79
N ALA A 163 -11.10 13.92 6.38
CA ALA A 163 -10.62 12.71 5.70
C ALA A 163 -9.50 13.00 4.69
N PRO A 164 -8.34 13.56 5.11
CA PRO A 164 -7.15 13.53 4.29
C PRO A 164 -6.83 12.06 3.99
N ASN A 165 -6.64 11.73 2.73
CA ASN A 165 -6.37 10.37 2.30
C ASN A 165 -4.88 10.23 2.04
N GLY A 166 -4.41 10.38 0.81
CA GLY A 166 -3.01 10.37 0.39
C GLY A 166 -2.36 11.75 0.36
N GLY A 167 -1.05 11.78 0.10
CA GLY A 167 -0.27 12.98 0.35
C GLY A 167 1.19 12.90 -0.04
N THR A 168 1.78 14.08 -0.27
CA THR A 168 3.18 14.23 -0.65
C THR A 168 3.77 15.55 -0.14
N PHE A 169 5.09 15.66 -0.07
CA PHE A 169 5.76 16.91 0.29
C PHE A 169 5.98 17.75 -0.96
N ARG A 170 5.68 19.04 -0.88
CA ARG A 170 5.82 19.97 -2.01
C ARG A 170 6.23 21.35 -1.53
N ASN A 171 7.37 21.86 -1.99
CA ASN A 171 7.79 23.26 -1.79
C ASN A 171 7.81 23.73 -0.32
N GLY A 172 8.13 22.84 0.63
CA GLY A 172 8.12 23.19 2.06
C GLY A 172 6.79 22.94 2.77
N GLU A 173 5.75 22.56 2.04
CA GLU A 173 4.40 22.31 2.54
C GLU A 173 4.04 20.82 2.44
N LEU A 174 3.09 20.40 3.26
CA LEU A 174 2.39 19.14 3.10
C LEU A 174 1.32 19.34 2.03
N LEU A 175 1.25 18.50 1.00
CA LEU A 175 0.16 18.46 0.03
C LEU A 175 -0.68 17.22 0.32
N PHE A 176 -1.93 17.43 0.74
CA PHE A 176 -2.91 16.37 0.96
C PHE A 176 -3.90 16.29 -0.19
N ALA A 177 -4.23 15.07 -0.60
CA ALA A 177 -5.47 14.73 -1.27
C ALA A 177 -6.51 14.41 -0.17
N ALA A 178 -7.63 15.14 -0.15
CA ALA A 178 -8.69 14.92 0.82
C ALA A 178 -9.87 14.23 0.15
N SER A 179 -10.19 13.03 0.61
CA SER A 179 -11.26 12.18 0.09
C SER A 179 -12.64 12.61 0.59
N GLY A 180 -12.72 13.24 1.76
CA GLY A 180 -13.97 13.58 2.42
C GLY A 180 -14.69 14.77 1.81
N GLY A 181 -16.03 14.69 1.79
CA GLY A 181 -16.89 15.78 1.36
C GLY A 181 -18.23 15.76 2.10
N ILE A 182 -18.47 16.72 2.99
CA ILE A 182 -19.67 16.79 3.82
C ILE A 182 -20.19 18.22 3.89
N ASP A 183 -21.51 18.36 3.78
CA ASP A 183 -22.18 19.64 3.93
C ASP A 183 -21.96 20.24 5.32
N GLU A 184 -22.14 19.46 6.39
CA GLU A 184 -21.83 19.93 7.75
C GLU A 184 -21.47 18.75 8.66
N LEU A 185 -20.28 18.79 9.26
CA LEU A 185 -19.84 17.86 10.30
C LEU A 185 -19.12 18.61 11.41
N GLY A 186 -19.80 18.80 12.55
CA GLY A 186 -19.22 19.52 13.69
C GLY A 186 -18.87 20.97 13.38
N GLY A 187 -19.66 21.64 12.53
CA GLY A 187 -19.44 23.03 12.10
C GLY A 187 -18.38 23.20 11.01
N ILE A 188 -17.93 22.10 10.39
CA ILE A 188 -17.03 22.12 9.23
C ILE A 188 -17.84 21.72 8.00
N GLU A 189 -17.85 22.59 7.00
CA GLU A 189 -18.31 22.31 5.65
C GLU A 189 -17.08 22.12 4.77
N GLN A 190 -16.98 21.00 4.04
CA GLN A 190 -15.83 20.71 3.20
C GLN A 190 -16.21 19.82 2.04
N ARG A 191 -15.60 20.05 0.87
CA ARG A 191 -15.65 19.15 -0.28
C ARG A 191 -14.29 18.51 -0.55
N VAL A 192 -14.32 17.41 -1.31
CA VAL A 192 -13.15 16.70 -1.83
C VAL A 192 -12.19 17.72 -2.44
N SER A 193 -10.91 17.69 -2.04
CA SER A 193 -9.98 18.74 -2.43
C SER A 193 -8.50 18.36 -2.31
N LEU A 194 -7.67 19.01 -3.13
CA LEU A 194 -6.24 19.14 -2.88
C LEU A 194 -6.01 20.29 -1.92
N ARG A 195 -5.19 20.07 -0.88
CA ARG A 195 -4.89 21.07 0.14
C ARG A 195 -3.42 21.12 0.49
N THR A 196 -2.89 22.33 0.70
CA THR A 196 -1.58 22.49 1.33
C THR A 196 -1.72 22.76 2.82
N VAL A 197 -0.72 22.33 3.58
CA VAL A 197 -0.55 22.71 4.99
C VAL A 197 0.89 23.17 5.19
N ASP A 198 1.08 24.37 5.71
CA ASP A 198 2.39 24.84 6.18
C ASP A 198 2.69 24.15 7.52
N PRO A 199 3.69 23.24 7.61
CA PRO A 199 4.00 22.51 8.84
C PRO A 199 4.59 23.41 9.94
N ALA A 200 5.01 24.64 9.64
CA ALA A 200 5.50 25.60 10.64
C ALA A 200 4.36 26.44 11.23
N THR A 201 3.37 26.85 10.43
CA THR A 201 2.26 27.70 10.90
C THR A 201 0.96 26.95 11.14
N ASN A 202 0.90 25.66 10.79
CA ASN A 202 -0.30 24.82 10.83
C ASN A 202 -1.44 25.32 9.94
N LYS A 203 -1.15 26.18 8.96
CA LYS A 203 -2.19 26.82 8.12
C LYS A 203 -2.51 25.91 6.94
N SER A 204 -3.79 25.55 6.78
CA SER A 204 -4.26 24.82 5.59
C SER A 204 -4.88 25.74 4.54
N THR A 205 -4.70 25.41 3.26
CA THR A 205 -5.24 26.15 2.11
C THR A 205 -5.75 25.19 1.04
N VAL A 206 -6.92 25.47 0.45
CA VAL A 206 -7.46 24.71 -0.69
C VAL A 206 -6.76 25.13 -1.98
N LEU A 207 -6.31 24.14 -2.77
CA LEU A 207 -5.71 24.36 -4.09
C LEU A 207 -6.69 24.04 -5.23
N LEU A 208 -7.43 22.95 -5.11
CA LEU A 208 -8.37 22.45 -6.12
C LEU A 208 -9.50 21.69 -5.42
N ASN A 209 -10.75 21.84 -5.87
CA ASN A 209 -11.89 21.15 -5.28
C ASN A 209 -13.02 20.75 -6.25
N ASN A 210 -12.86 21.01 -7.56
CA ASN A 210 -13.88 20.69 -8.55
C ASN A 210 -13.29 20.49 -9.94
N TYR A 211 -14.04 19.79 -10.78
CA TYR A 211 -13.81 19.68 -12.22
C TYR A 211 -14.98 20.32 -12.97
N PHE A 212 -14.82 21.55 -13.46
CA PHE A 212 -15.86 22.32 -14.13
C PHE A 212 -17.19 22.42 -13.35
N GLY A 213 -17.11 22.52 -12.02
CA GLY A 213 -18.26 22.57 -11.12
C GLY A 213 -18.78 21.22 -10.62
N PHE A 214 -18.28 20.10 -11.14
CA PHE A 214 -18.52 18.77 -10.57
C PHE A 214 -17.56 18.51 -9.41
N TYR A 215 -18.03 17.83 -8.37
CA TYR A 215 -17.15 17.32 -7.33
C TYR A 215 -16.33 16.15 -7.87
N PHE A 216 -15.08 16.07 -7.42
CA PHE A 216 -14.31 14.84 -7.50
C PHE A 216 -14.94 13.78 -6.57
N ASN A 217 -14.73 12.51 -6.87
CA ASN A 217 -15.34 11.39 -6.17
C ASN A 217 -14.63 11.13 -4.81
N ASN A 218 -13.31 11.01 -4.85
CA ASN A 218 -12.40 10.75 -3.73
C ASN A 218 -11.00 11.08 -4.23
N MET A 219 -10.45 12.27 -3.95
CA MET A 219 -9.02 12.47 -4.20
C MET A 219 -8.23 11.56 -3.26
N ASP A 220 -7.65 10.49 -3.82
CA ASP A 220 -7.07 9.39 -3.07
C ASP A 220 -5.60 9.64 -2.80
N ASP A 221 -4.72 9.35 -3.75
CA ASP A 221 -3.29 9.61 -3.62
C ASP A 221 -2.82 10.70 -4.61
N VAL A 222 -1.69 11.32 -4.29
CA VAL A 222 -1.18 12.50 -5.00
C VAL A 222 0.33 12.50 -5.10
N VAL A 223 0.83 12.86 -6.27
CA VAL A 223 2.26 13.02 -6.53
C VAL A 223 2.53 14.30 -7.32
N VAL A 224 3.72 14.87 -7.15
CA VAL A 224 4.17 16.03 -7.93
C VAL A 224 5.17 15.55 -8.97
N HIS A 225 4.96 15.93 -10.23
CA HIS A 225 5.91 15.59 -11.28
C HIS A 225 7.26 16.30 -11.01
N PRO A 226 8.40 15.57 -11.07
CA PRO A 226 9.68 16.06 -10.56
C PRO A 226 10.21 17.32 -11.26
N THR A 227 9.91 17.48 -12.55
CA THR A 227 10.36 18.65 -13.33
C THR A 227 9.30 19.74 -13.52
N THR A 228 8.14 19.42 -14.07
CA THR A 228 7.07 20.41 -14.35
C THR A 228 6.45 21.00 -13.09
N ARG A 229 6.49 20.26 -11.96
CA ARG A 229 5.82 20.59 -10.69
C ARG A 229 4.29 20.60 -10.76
N ASP A 230 3.73 20.03 -11.83
CA ASP A 230 2.32 19.71 -11.93
C ASP A 230 1.95 18.62 -10.91
N ILE A 231 0.70 18.65 -10.46
CA ILE A 231 0.18 17.73 -9.46
C ILE A 231 -0.63 16.65 -10.17
N PHE A 232 -0.32 15.39 -9.96
CA PHE A 232 -1.08 14.24 -10.47
C PHE A 232 -1.76 13.55 -9.31
N PHE A 233 -3.01 13.15 -9.49
CA PHE A 233 -3.80 12.51 -8.42
C PHE A 233 -4.81 11.52 -8.98
N THR A 234 -5.26 10.62 -8.11
CA THR A 234 -6.26 9.59 -8.41
C THR A 234 -7.61 9.93 -7.78
N ASP A 235 -8.69 9.56 -8.46
CA ASP A 235 -10.08 9.87 -8.10
C ASP A 235 -11.02 8.64 -8.16
N PRO A 236 -10.82 7.62 -7.31
CA PRO A 236 -11.68 6.44 -7.16
C PRO A 236 -13.03 6.75 -6.51
N ASP A 237 -13.84 5.73 -6.23
CA ASP A 237 -15.20 5.89 -5.68
C ASP A 237 -15.31 5.66 -4.15
N TYR A 238 -14.19 5.43 -3.44
CA TYR A 238 -14.22 4.95 -2.04
C TYR A 238 -15.07 5.78 -1.11
N SER A 239 -14.98 7.12 -1.21
CA SER A 239 -15.65 8.02 -0.28
C SER A 239 -17.14 7.75 -0.16
N TYR A 240 -17.82 7.45 -1.28
CA TYR A 240 -19.27 7.26 -1.23
C TYR A 240 -19.63 5.93 -0.58
N PHE A 241 -19.01 4.83 -1.03
CA PHE A 241 -19.36 3.52 -0.49
C PHE A 241 -18.80 3.26 0.93
N ASN A 242 -17.82 4.06 1.38
CA ASN A 242 -17.33 4.08 2.77
C ASN A 242 -17.94 5.19 3.62
N ALA A 243 -18.95 5.92 3.12
CA ALA A 243 -19.67 6.98 3.84
C ALA A 243 -18.77 8.11 4.38
N LEU A 244 -17.71 8.47 3.64
CA LEU A 244 -16.89 9.66 3.86
C LEU A 244 -17.39 10.89 3.09
N THR A 245 -18.37 10.70 2.20
CA THR A 245 -19.07 11.80 1.54
C THR A 245 -20.57 11.59 1.48
N ASP A 246 -21.31 12.71 1.52
CA ASP A 246 -22.76 12.76 1.30
C ASP A 246 -23.16 12.83 -0.17
N THR A 247 -22.19 12.93 -1.08
CA THR A 247 -22.45 13.12 -2.52
C THR A 247 -22.01 11.89 -3.30
N ALA A 248 -22.94 11.29 -4.04
CA ALA A 248 -22.62 10.19 -4.95
C ALA A 248 -21.65 10.65 -6.06
N PRO A 249 -20.80 9.75 -6.59
CA PRO A 249 -19.87 10.06 -7.68
C PRO A 249 -20.56 10.80 -8.84
N GLN A 250 -19.94 11.88 -9.29
CA GLN A 250 -20.42 12.72 -10.40
C GLN A 250 -19.54 12.57 -11.65
N LEU A 251 -18.35 12.01 -11.47
CA LEU A 251 -17.35 11.77 -12.47
C LEU A 251 -17.07 10.27 -12.57
N PRO A 252 -16.55 9.76 -13.69
CA PRO A 252 -15.98 8.41 -13.71
C PRO A 252 -14.76 8.34 -12.78
N ALA A 253 -14.54 7.18 -12.16
CA ALA A 253 -13.27 6.90 -11.49
C ALA A 253 -12.11 7.10 -12.49
N ALA A 254 -11.16 7.96 -12.13
CA ALA A 254 -10.16 8.44 -13.08
C ALA A 254 -8.89 8.96 -12.38
N SER A 255 -7.87 9.26 -13.16
CA SER A 255 -6.66 9.96 -12.74
C SER A 255 -6.53 11.28 -13.48
N TYR A 256 -6.05 12.32 -12.80
CA TYR A 256 -6.00 13.67 -13.29
C TYR A 256 -4.62 14.31 -13.10
N ARG A 257 -4.35 15.35 -13.88
CA ARG A 257 -3.24 16.29 -13.73
C ARG A 257 -3.78 17.68 -13.50
N PHE A 258 -3.25 18.38 -12.52
CA PHE A 258 -3.54 19.76 -12.19
C PHE A 258 -2.28 20.61 -12.36
N ASP A 259 -2.38 21.65 -13.18
CA ASP A 259 -1.37 22.69 -13.32
C ASP A 259 -1.70 23.82 -12.32
N PRO A 260 -0.96 23.96 -11.21
CA PRO A 260 -1.23 24.97 -10.20
C PRO A 260 -0.91 26.40 -10.66
N ALA A 261 -0.14 26.59 -11.74
CA ALA A 261 0.18 27.92 -12.26
C ALA A 261 -0.95 28.50 -13.10
N THR A 262 -1.68 27.66 -13.83
CA THR A 262 -2.80 28.09 -14.69
C THR A 262 -4.18 27.77 -14.09
N GLY A 263 -4.25 26.84 -13.14
CA GLY A 263 -5.49 26.31 -12.60
C GLY A 263 -6.14 25.24 -13.48
N ALA A 264 -5.49 24.82 -14.56
CA ALA A 264 -6.06 23.87 -15.51
C ALA A 264 -5.97 22.42 -15.00
N VAL A 265 -7.06 21.67 -15.16
CA VAL A 265 -7.16 20.24 -14.84
C VAL A 265 -7.32 19.44 -16.12
N PHE A 266 -6.62 18.31 -16.22
CA PHE A 266 -6.59 17.44 -17.38
C PHE A 266 -6.86 16.01 -16.93
N LEU A 267 -7.72 15.30 -17.66
CA LEU A 267 -7.85 13.85 -17.53
C LEU A 267 -6.57 13.16 -18.04
N ILE A 268 -6.09 12.17 -17.29
CA ILE A 268 -4.87 11.41 -17.58
C ILE A 268 -5.19 9.96 -17.95
N ASP A 269 -6.07 9.29 -17.18
CA ASP A 269 -6.60 7.96 -17.49
C ASP A 269 -7.99 7.78 -16.85
N ASP A 270 -8.93 7.17 -17.57
CA ASP A 270 -10.29 6.82 -17.12
C ASP A 270 -10.58 5.32 -17.32
N THR A 271 -9.53 4.49 -17.40
CA THR A 271 -9.64 3.07 -17.76
C THR A 271 -9.31 2.13 -16.61
N LEU A 272 -8.81 2.64 -15.49
CA LEU A 272 -8.62 1.89 -14.24
C LEU A 272 -9.94 1.82 -13.46
N MET A 273 -10.19 0.70 -12.79
CA MET A 273 -11.46 0.50 -12.08
C MET A 273 -11.52 1.29 -10.77
N GLN A 274 -10.45 1.25 -9.97
CA GLN A 274 -10.29 2.05 -8.74
C GLN A 274 -8.82 2.50 -8.68
N PRO A 275 -8.45 3.62 -9.35
CA PRO A 275 -7.10 4.14 -9.29
C PRO A 275 -6.76 4.60 -7.86
N ASN A 276 -5.59 4.25 -7.35
CA ASN A 276 -5.24 4.45 -5.94
C ASN A 276 -3.83 5.08 -5.82
N GLY A 277 -2.81 4.37 -5.36
CA GLY A 277 -1.43 4.83 -5.27
C GLY A 277 -0.84 5.30 -6.60
N ILE A 278 -0.09 6.40 -6.56
CA ILE A 278 0.48 7.06 -7.74
C ILE A 278 1.92 7.53 -7.51
N ALA A 279 2.83 7.22 -8.42
CA ALA A 279 4.24 7.59 -8.27
C ALA A 279 4.97 7.72 -9.61
N PHE A 280 5.93 8.65 -9.68
CA PHE A 280 6.84 8.77 -10.83
C PHE A 280 8.15 8.01 -10.59
N SER A 281 8.74 7.49 -11.67
CA SER A 281 10.15 7.11 -11.70
C SER A 281 11.05 8.31 -11.35
N PRO A 282 12.30 8.08 -10.90
CA PRO A 282 13.20 9.18 -10.50
C PRO A 282 13.46 10.23 -11.59
N ASP A 283 13.40 9.82 -12.85
CA ASP A 283 13.56 10.70 -14.01
C ASP A 283 12.24 11.34 -14.50
N GLY A 284 11.11 11.00 -13.88
CA GLY A 284 9.78 11.48 -14.26
C GLY A 284 9.23 10.92 -15.58
N GLN A 285 9.91 9.96 -16.21
CA GLN A 285 9.55 9.46 -17.54
C GLN A 285 8.54 8.31 -17.50
N THR A 286 8.35 7.68 -16.34
CA THR A 286 7.33 6.64 -16.13
C THR A 286 6.42 7.05 -14.98
N LEU A 287 5.11 7.00 -15.20
CA LEU A 287 4.09 7.13 -14.16
C LEU A 287 3.56 5.73 -13.83
N TYR A 288 3.49 5.41 -12.55
CA TYR A 288 2.89 4.19 -12.04
C TYR A 288 1.59 4.55 -11.31
N ILE A 289 0.53 3.80 -11.59
CA ILE A 289 -0.77 3.93 -10.91
C ILE A 289 -1.25 2.53 -10.52
N SER A 290 -1.61 2.33 -9.26
CA SER A 290 -2.26 1.09 -8.83
C SER A 290 -3.76 1.09 -9.13
N ASP A 291 -4.28 -0.06 -9.54
CA ASP A 291 -5.71 -0.34 -9.69
C ASP A 291 -6.10 -1.41 -8.67
N THR A 292 -6.93 -0.99 -7.72
CA THR A 292 -7.38 -1.81 -6.61
C THR A 292 -8.84 -2.23 -6.78
N GLY A 293 -9.35 -2.31 -8.02
CA GLY A 293 -10.74 -2.66 -8.34
C GLY A 293 -11.27 -3.98 -7.73
N ALA A 294 -10.41 -4.83 -7.15
CA ALA A 294 -10.83 -5.90 -6.26
C ALA A 294 -11.59 -5.40 -5.02
N VAL A 295 -11.37 -4.15 -4.60
CA VAL A 295 -12.10 -3.40 -3.57
C VAL A 295 -13.16 -2.56 -4.25
N TYR A 296 -14.44 -2.81 -3.98
CA TYR A 296 -15.54 -2.10 -4.64
C TYR A 296 -16.78 -1.98 -3.74
N GLY A 297 -17.73 -1.13 -4.13
CA GLY A 297 -18.99 -0.95 -3.41
C GLY A 297 -20.08 -0.37 -4.30
N THR A 298 -21.29 -0.23 -3.75
CA THR A 298 -22.43 0.36 -4.48
C THR A 298 -22.26 1.87 -4.61
N ILE A 299 -22.27 2.37 -5.85
CA ILE A 299 -22.20 3.81 -6.16
C ILE A 299 -23.53 4.40 -6.64
N ALA A 300 -24.56 3.56 -6.79
CA ALA A 300 -25.87 3.98 -7.28
C ALA A 300 -26.55 4.93 -6.27
N PRO A 301 -26.96 6.15 -6.70
CA PRO A 301 -27.65 7.07 -5.83
C PRO A 301 -28.92 6.43 -5.22
N GLY A 302 -29.10 6.61 -3.91
CA GLY A 302 -30.29 6.12 -3.19
C GLY A 302 -30.22 4.67 -2.72
N TYR A 303 -29.19 3.91 -3.11
CA TYR A 303 -28.95 2.56 -2.58
C TYR A 303 -27.98 2.56 -1.39
N GLY A 304 -27.30 3.69 -1.13
CA GLY A 304 -26.34 3.83 -0.04
C GLY A 304 -25.05 3.04 -0.25
N GLY A 305 -23.99 3.41 0.46
CA GLY A 305 -22.78 2.62 0.54
C GLY A 305 -22.97 1.44 1.50
N ASP A 306 -23.05 0.22 0.98
CA ASP A 306 -23.08 -1.02 1.81
C ASP A 306 -21.71 -1.39 2.38
N GLY A 307 -20.75 -0.46 2.36
CA GLY A 307 -19.35 -0.70 2.69
C GLY A 307 -18.58 -1.35 1.55
N THR A 308 -17.33 -1.70 1.88
CA THR A 308 -16.39 -2.33 0.95
C THR A 308 -16.69 -3.83 0.77
N GLN A 309 -16.69 -4.27 -0.48
CA GLN A 309 -16.68 -5.68 -0.91
C GLN A 309 -15.33 -6.04 -1.53
N PHE A 310 -15.02 -7.34 -1.57
CA PHE A 310 -13.76 -7.84 -2.13
C PHE A 310 -13.96 -8.94 -3.18
N ASN A 311 -13.35 -8.79 -4.36
CA ASN A 311 -13.28 -9.80 -5.42
C ASN A 311 -11.82 -10.07 -5.80
N THR A 312 -11.30 -11.22 -5.35
CA THR A 312 -9.90 -11.65 -5.58
C THR A 312 -9.49 -11.75 -7.05
N THR A 313 -10.47 -11.88 -7.97
CA THR A 313 -10.20 -12.01 -9.42
C THR A 313 -10.31 -10.69 -10.18
N ALA A 314 -10.72 -9.61 -9.51
CA ALA A 314 -10.75 -8.27 -10.10
C ALA A 314 -9.36 -7.60 -10.04
N PRO A 315 -9.20 -6.38 -10.58
CA PRO A 315 -7.91 -5.69 -10.63
C PRO A 315 -7.22 -5.56 -9.26
N ARG A 316 -5.95 -5.98 -9.19
CA ARG A 316 -5.04 -5.84 -8.05
C ARG A 316 -3.64 -5.46 -8.58
N THR A 317 -3.62 -4.57 -9.56
CA THR A 317 -2.53 -4.46 -10.52
C THR A 317 -1.99 -3.05 -10.55
N ILE A 318 -0.66 -2.90 -10.46
CA ILE A 318 0.03 -1.67 -10.83
C ILE A 318 0.17 -1.63 -12.34
N TYR A 319 -0.16 -0.48 -12.93
CA TYR A 319 0.08 -0.18 -14.34
C TYR A 319 1.15 0.89 -14.47
N ALA A 320 1.98 0.76 -15.50
CA ALA A 320 2.95 1.77 -15.89
C ALA A 320 2.50 2.50 -17.15
N PHE A 321 2.86 3.78 -17.25
CA PHE A 321 2.57 4.67 -18.36
C PHE A 321 3.82 5.45 -18.73
N ASP A 322 4.04 5.66 -20.02
CA ASP A 322 5.10 6.55 -20.50
C ASP A 322 4.64 8.00 -20.39
N VAL A 323 5.47 8.84 -19.79
CA VAL A 323 5.25 10.27 -19.65
C VAL A 323 5.94 10.98 -20.81
N THR A 324 5.21 11.84 -21.52
CA THR A 324 5.79 12.63 -22.62
C THR A 324 6.95 13.50 -22.13
N ASN A 325 7.93 13.81 -22.98
CA ASN A 325 9.13 14.60 -22.62
C ASN A 325 8.84 15.95 -21.95
N ASN A 326 7.68 16.56 -22.18
CA ASN A 326 7.29 17.81 -21.53
C ASN A 326 6.55 17.62 -20.18
N GLY A 327 6.39 16.38 -19.71
CA GLY A 327 5.78 16.03 -18.43
C GLY A 327 4.25 16.19 -18.36
N THR A 328 3.57 16.40 -19.50
CA THR A 328 2.16 16.85 -19.48
C THR A 328 1.11 15.80 -19.87
N ARG A 329 1.53 14.69 -20.49
CA ARG A 329 0.65 13.63 -20.97
C ARG A 329 1.25 12.26 -20.67
N VAL A 330 0.37 11.26 -20.58
CA VAL A 330 0.75 9.86 -20.42
C VAL A 330 0.26 9.02 -21.60
N SER A 331 0.90 7.89 -21.85
CA SER A 331 0.54 6.95 -22.91
C SER A 331 1.08 5.55 -22.61
N ASN A 332 0.84 4.57 -23.49
CA ASN A 332 1.42 3.22 -23.40
C ASN A 332 1.17 2.50 -22.06
N LYS A 333 -0.09 2.57 -21.58
CA LYS A 333 -0.57 1.81 -20.41
C LYS A 333 -0.19 0.34 -20.58
N ARG A 334 0.50 -0.21 -19.58
CA ARG A 334 0.93 -1.62 -19.55
C ARG A 334 0.83 -2.16 -18.13
N SER A 335 0.41 -3.43 -18.00
CA SER A 335 0.47 -4.13 -16.72
C SER A 335 1.91 -4.20 -16.26
N PHE A 336 2.15 -3.89 -15.00
CA PHE A 336 3.49 -3.84 -14.42
C PHE A 336 3.65 -4.89 -13.32
N TYR A 337 2.76 -4.89 -12.32
CA TYR A 337 2.84 -5.85 -11.21
C TYR A 337 1.45 -6.23 -10.71
N LEU A 338 1.20 -7.52 -10.49
CA LEU A 338 0.00 -8.03 -9.82
C LEU A 338 0.35 -8.34 -8.37
N ALA A 339 -0.28 -7.65 -7.42
CA ALA A 339 -0.04 -7.85 -6.00
C ALA A 339 -0.20 -9.33 -5.61
N GLN A 340 0.71 -9.89 -4.84
CA GLN A 340 0.55 -11.27 -4.38
C GLN A 340 -0.59 -11.39 -3.36
N ASP A 341 -0.75 -10.36 -2.52
CA ASP A 341 -1.68 -10.31 -1.40
C ASP A 341 -2.58 -9.07 -1.50
N TRP A 342 -3.85 -9.18 -1.12
CA TRP A 342 -4.78 -8.05 -1.08
C TRP A 342 -4.80 -7.20 -2.37
N VAL A 343 -4.64 -5.88 -2.28
CA VAL A 343 -4.46 -4.96 -3.41
C VAL A 343 -3.20 -4.11 -3.21
N PRO A 344 -2.59 -3.57 -4.29
CA PRO A 344 -1.52 -2.60 -4.19
C PRO A 344 -2.11 -1.21 -3.87
N ASP A 345 -2.03 -0.79 -2.61
CA ASP A 345 -2.60 0.47 -2.10
C ASP A 345 -1.63 1.64 -2.37
N GLY A 346 -1.14 2.32 -1.33
CA GLY A 346 -0.11 3.34 -1.42
C GLY A 346 1.17 2.86 -2.11
N LEU A 347 1.67 3.70 -3.02
CA LEU A 347 2.77 3.40 -3.94
C LEU A 347 3.85 4.48 -3.83
N LYS A 348 5.13 4.10 -3.83
CA LYS A 348 6.26 5.04 -4.03
C LYS A 348 7.36 4.38 -4.86
N VAL A 349 8.23 5.20 -5.44
CA VAL A 349 9.42 4.72 -6.14
C VAL A 349 10.66 5.20 -5.40
N SER A 350 11.62 4.30 -5.18
CA SER A 350 12.89 4.61 -4.52
C SER A 350 13.83 5.39 -5.43
N LYS A 351 14.90 5.95 -4.88
CA LYS A 351 15.95 6.64 -5.65
C LYS A 351 16.67 5.70 -6.62
N GLU A 352 16.75 4.43 -6.28
CA GLU A 352 17.34 3.36 -7.10
C GLU A 352 16.41 2.90 -8.23
N GLY A 353 15.18 3.42 -8.31
CA GLY A 353 14.19 3.07 -9.33
C GLY A 353 13.33 1.86 -8.99
N LEU A 354 13.36 1.37 -7.75
CA LEU A 354 12.48 0.29 -7.30
C LEU A 354 11.08 0.82 -7.01
N VAL A 355 10.05 0.12 -7.48
CA VAL A 355 8.66 0.41 -7.17
C VAL A 355 8.27 -0.34 -5.91
N LEU A 356 7.71 0.36 -4.92
CA LEU A 356 7.25 -0.22 -3.67
C LEU A 356 5.74 0.00 -3.54
N THR A 357 5.03 -0.97 -2.96
CA THR A 357 3.58 -0.85 -2.71
C THR A 357 3.18 -1.52 -1.41
N GLY A 358 2.25 -0.90 -0.67
CA GLY A 358 1.53 -1.57 0.41
C GLY A 358 0.63 -2.64 -0.18
N SER A 359 0.68 -3.86 0.33
CA SER A 359 -0.07 -5.00 -0.22
C SER A 359 -0.45 -5.97 0.88
N GLY A 360 -1.54 -5.68 1.59
CA GLY A 360 -1.96 -6.49 2.75
C GLY A 360 -0.96 -6.38 3.91
N HIS A 361 -0.53 -7.51 4.46
CA HIS A 361 0.42 -7.56 5.58
C HIS A 361 1.89 -7.34 5.17
N GLY A 362 2.17 -6.22 4.49
CA GLY A 362 3.53 -5.90 4.11
C GLY A 362 3.67 -4.91 2.96
N VAL A 363 4.92 -4.69 2.58
CA VAL A 363 5.32 -3.89 1.42
C VAL A 363 6.09 -4.76 0.44
N ASP A 364 5.61 -4.84 -0.80
CA ASP A 364 6.31 -5.51 -1.89
C ASP A 364 7.29 -4.53 -2.55
N VAL A 365 8.50 -5.02 -2.86
CA VAL A 365 9.58 -4.28 -3.52
C VAL A 365 9.81 -4.88 -4.90
N ILE A 366 9.59 -4.08 -5.94
CA ILE A 366 9.52 -4.51 -7.34
C ILE A 366 10.57 -3.75 -8.16
N ASP A 367 11.25 -4.41 -9.09
CA ASP A 367 12.20 -3.77 -10.00
C ASP A 367 11.51 -3.01 -11.15
N ASP A 368 12.31 -2.38 -12.01
CA ASP A 368 11.88 -1.55 -13.13
C ASP A 368 11.16 -2.31 -14.26
N VAL A 369 11.14 -3.64 -14.22
CA VAL A 369 10.41 -4.48 -15.19
C VAL A 369 9.21 -5.20 -14.59
N GLY A 370 8.89 -4.98 -13.31
CA GLY A 370 7.73 -5.55 -12.64
C GLY A 370 8.01 -6.86 -11.89
N GLN A 371 9.27 -7.23 -11.68
CA GLN A 371 9.64 -8.43 -10.94
C GLN A 371 9.72 -8.16 -9.43
N LEU A 372 9.04 -8.99 -8.64
CA LEU A 372 9.12 -8.97 -7.18
C LEU A 372 10.54 -9.36 -6.72
N ILE A 373 11.21 -8.47 -6.02
CA ILE A 373 12.55 -8.68 -5.46
C ILE A 373 12.46 -9.23 -4.04
N MET A 374 11.67 -8.56 -3.20
CA MET A 374 11.47 -8.92 -1.81
C MET A 374 10.18 -8.33 -1.26
N ARG A 375 9.80 -8.77 -0.07
CA ARG A 375 8.71 -8.23 0.72
C ARG A 375 9.16 -7.96 2.14
N ILE A 376 8.79 -6.79 2.67
CA ILE A 376 8.79 -6.53 4.12
C ILE A 376 7.48 -7.08 4.66
N GLN A 377 7.53 -7.94 5.68
CA GLN A 377 6.35 -8.53 6.30
C GLN A 377 5.97 -7.82 7.59
N THR A 378 4.68 -7.69 7.80
CA THR A 378 4.08 -7.13 9.01
C THR A 378 3.04 -8.09 9.57
N ASN A 379 2.53 -7.79 10.76
CA ASN A 379 1.37 -8.46 11.37
C ASN A 379 0.09 -7.60 11.28
N TYR A 380 0.12 -6.56 10.46
CA TYR A 380 -0.95 -5.58 10.29
C TYR A 380 -0.99 -5.11 8.84
N THR A 381 -2.16 -4.67 8.34
CA THR A 381 -2.27 -4.21 6.95
C THR A 381 -1.51 -2.91 6.77
N VAL A 382 -0.59 -2.86 5.81
CA VAL A 382 0.11 -1.64 5.41
C VAL A 382 -0.68 -0.99 4.28
N GLN A 383 -1.15 0.25 4.51
CA GLN A 383 -1.79 1.06 3.49
C GLN A 383 -0.75 1.90 2.74
N ASN A 384 0.13 2.60 3.48
CA ASN A 384 1.11 3.48 2.87
C ASN A 384 2.42 3.51 3.67
N PHE A 385 3.41 4.22 3.13
CA PHE A 385 4.74 4.36 3.70
C PHE A 385 5.49 5.59 3.15
N ALA A 386 6.50 6.05 3.88
CA ALA A 386 7.40 7.13 3.47
C ALA A 386 8.82 6.96 4.04
N TRP A 387 9.81 7.47 3.31
CA TRP A 387 11.17 7.59 3.81
C TRP A 387 11.37 8.86 4.62
N THR A 388 12.24 8.77 5.63
CA THR A 388 12.60 9.85 6.55
C THR A 388 14.10 9.90 6.82
N GLY A 389 14.55 10.94 7.51
CA GLY A 389 15.96 11.19 7.80
C GLY A 389 16.64 12.02 6.71
N GLU A 390 17.82 12.57 7.04
CA GLU A 390 18.57 13.48 6.15
C GLU A 390 18.83 12.88 4.76
N ASN A 391 19.11 11.58 4.72
CA ASN A 391 19.38 10.83 3.48
C ASN A 391 18.18 10.03 2.97
N LEU A 392 17.00 10.19 3.59
CA LEU A 392 15.79 9.41 3.27
C LEU A 392 16.05 7.89 3.29
N SER A 393 16.80 7.43 4.29
CA SER A 393 17.25 6.03 4.40
C SER A 393 16.37 5.15 5.29
N THR A 394 15.52 5.76 6.12
CA THR A 394 14.68 5.05 7.08
C THR A 394 13.24 5.04 6.58
N LEU A 395 12.70 3.85 6.30
CA LEU A 395 11.32 3.70 5.83
C LEU A 395 10.36 3.55 7.01
N TRP A 396 9.26 4.29 6.99
CA TRP A 396 8.15 4.15 7.93
C TRP A 396 6.94 3.57 7.23
N LEU A 397 6.33 2.55 7.84
CA LEU A 397 5.16 1.83 7.36
C LEU A 397 3.98 2.13 8.26
N MET A 398 2.79 2.35 7.70
CA MET A 398 1.59 2.59 8.49
C MET A 398 0.37 1.93 7.87
N GLY A 399 -0.55 1.57 8.76
CA GLY A 399 -1.88 1.18 8.36
C GLY A 399 -2.72 0.76 9.54
N ASN A 400 -3.71 -0.11 9.31
CA ASN A 400 -4.62 -0.53 10.38
C ASN A 400 -3.83 -1.19 11.51
N ASN A 401 -3.97 -0.69 12.74
CA ASN A 401 -3.39 -1.23 13.98
C ASN A 401 -1.88 -1.00 14.20
N GLY A 402 -1.10 -0.52 13.23
CA GLY A 402 0.35 -0.46 13.38
C GLY A 402 1.06 0.66 12.62
N ILE A 403 2.14 1.15 13.24
CA ILE A 403 3.19 1.93 12.62
C ILE A 403 4.53 1.25 12.92
N SER A 404 5.36 1.04 11.90
CA SER A 404 6.66 0.40 12.01
C SER A 404 7.75 1.17 11.27
N LYS A 405 9.00 0.88 11.61
CA LYS A 405 10.20 1.45 11.01
C LYS A 405 11.07 0.34 10.43
N VAL A 406 11.71 0.61 9.30
CA VAL A 406 12.63 -0.30 8.61
C VAL A 406 13.94 0.41 8.30
N GLU A 407 15.04 -0.25 8.62
CA GLU A 407 16.39 0.14 8.18
C GLU A 407 16.91 -0.87 7.16
N TRP A 408 17.46 -0.37 6.06
CA TRP A 408 17.93 -1.10 4.88
C TRP A 408 18.76 -0.18 3.96
N ASN A 409 19.17 -0.64 2.77
CA ASN A 409 19.96 0.16 1.83
C ASN A 409 19.12 0.90 0.75
N ILE A 410 17.79 0.78 0.74
CA ILE A 410 16.93 1.47 -0.24
C ILE A 410 16.58 2.87 0.25
N THR A 411 16.85 3.88 -0.58
CA THR A 411 16.63 5.30 -0.22
C THR A 411 15.45 5.92 -0.95
N GLY A 412 14.78 6.87 -0.31
CA GLY A 412 13.70 7.64 -0.91
C GLY A 412 14.20 8.63 -1.97
N GLN A 413 13.34 8.96 -2.93
CA GLN A 413 13.59 10.05 -3.88
C GLN A 413 13.69 11.40 -3.18
N THR A 414 14.45 12.33 -3.77
CA THR A 414 14.52 13.72 -3.28
C THR A 414 13.12 14.33 -3.23
N LEU A 415 12.75 14.87 -2.07
CA LEU A 415 11.47 15.55 -1.88
C LEU A 415 11.43 16.82 -2.73
N VAL A 416 10.28 17.05 -3.37
CA VAL A 416 10.07 18.00 -4.47
C VAL A 416 9.77 19.41 -3.98
#